data_AF-A0A9E0KH50-F1
#
_entry.id   AF-A0A9E0KH50-F1
#
_cell.length_a   1.000
_cell.length_b   1.000
_cell.length_c   1.000
_cell.angle_alpha   90.00
_cell.angle_beta   90.00
_cell.angle_gamma   90.00
#
_symmetry.space_group_name_H-M   'P 1'
#
loop_
_entity.id
_entity.type
_entity.pdbx_description
1 polymer ?
#
loop_
_entity_poly.entity_id
_entity_poly.type
_entity_poly.pdbx_seq_one_letter_code
_entity_poly.pdbx_strand_id
1 'polypeptide(L)' 'MKKILHISKYYPPYKGGIEDVCYNIVRILHKSNSCQQKVICFSGEKETTNELYDGVHVLRVGSTMQIARQII' A
#
# COMPACT_ATOMS: atom_id res chain seq x y z
N MET A 1 -17.11 11.91 7.72
CA MET A 1 -16.01 10.93 7.80
C MET A 1 -15.07 11.16 6.62
N LYS A 2 -13.79 11.47 6.86
CA LYS A 2 -12.83 11.77 5.79
C LYS A 2 -12.41 10.48 5.07
N LYS A 3 -12.11 10.55 3.77
CA LYS A 3 -11.61 9.43 2.97
C LYS A 3 -10.16 9.72 2.56
N ILE A 4 -9.28 8.75 2.75
CA ILE A 4 -7.84 8.88 2.43
C ILE A 4 -7.45 7.71 1.52
N LEU A 5 -6.79 8.03 0.41
CA LEU A 5 -6.17 7.07 -0.49
C LEU A 5 -4.65 7.23 -0.38
N HIS A 6 -3.98 6.20 0.11
CA HIS A 6 -2.52 6.15 0.20
C HIS A 6 -1.98 5.52 -1.07
N ILE A 7 -1.00 6.15 -1.70
CA ILE A 7 -0.28 5.60 -2.85
C ILE A 7 1.18 5.42 -2.41
N SER A 8 1.65 4.17 -2.43
CA SER A 8 3.02 3.82 -2.07
C SER A 8 3.65 2.97 -3.17
N LYS A 9 4.98 2.95 -3.26
CA LYS A 9 5.68 2.06 -4.20
C LYS A 9 5.39 0.60 -3.86
N TYR A 10 5.67 0.23 -2.62
CA TYR A 10 5.31 -1.06 -2.05
C TYR A 10 4.56 -0.90 -0.72
N TYR A 11 4.05 -2.00 -0.21
CA TYR A 11 3.37 -2.09 1.08
C TYR A 11 3.70 -3.46 1.70
N PRO A 12 3.62 -3.67 3.03
CA PRO A 12 3.92 -4.96 3.66
C PRO A 12 3.37 -6.14 2.85
N PRO A 13 4.13 -7.22 2.61
CA PRO A 13 5.33 -7.63 3.34
C PRO A 13 6.62 -6.92 2.91
N TYR A 14 6.61 -6.11 1.86
CA TYR A 14 7.78 -5.32 1.47
C TYR A 14 8.18 -4.34 2.58
N LYS A 15 9.49 -4.29 2.88
CA LYS A 15 10.08 -3.46 3.92
C LYS A 15 11.03 -2.43 3.31
N GLY A 16 11.02 -1.24 3.89
CA GLY A 16 11.80 -0.10 3.45
C GLY A 16 11.36 1.15 4.20
N GLY A 17 12.22 2.18 4.24
CA GLY A 17 11.98 3.35 5.06
C GLY A 17 10.65 4.04 4.72
N ILE A 18 10.35 4.21 3.43
CA ILE A 18 9.10 4.84 3.00
C ILE A 18 7.88 3.90 3.16
N GLU A 19 8.07 2.61 2.92
CA GLU A 19 7.04 1.59 3.12
C GLU A 19 6.59 1.52 4.59
N ASP A 20 7.55 1.53 5.53
CA ASP A 20 7.27 1.51 6.96
C ASP A 20 6.61 2.81 7.43
N VAL A 21 7.00 3.98 6.88
CA VAL A 21 6.33 5.26 7.17
C VAL A 21 4.87 5.22 6.71
N CYS A 22 4.60 4.80 5.47
CA CYS A 22 3.24 4.68 4.95
C CYS A 22 2.40 3.72 5.80
N TYR A 23 2.92 2.53 6.11
CA TYR A 23 2.25 1.56 6.95
C TYR A 23 1.92 2.11 8.34
N ASN A 24 2.87 2.80 8.99
CA ASN A 24 2.66 3.37 10.32
C ASN A 24 1.57 4.46 10.31
N ILE A 25 1.56 5.34 9.31
CA ILE A 25 0.50 6.36 9.16
C ILE A 25 -0.86 5.69 9.01
N VAL A 26 -0.99 4.73 8.10
CA VAL A 26 -2.25 3.99 7.86
C VAL A 26 -2.74 3.33 9.15
N ARG A 27 -1.84 2.63 9.85
CA ARG A 27 -2.13 1.92 11.10
C ARG A 27 -2.57 2.86 12.22
N ILE A 28 -1.90 3.99 12.40
CA ILE A 28 -2.25 4.97 13.45
C ILE A 28 -3.61 5.60 13.17
N LEU A 29 -3.87 5.99 11.92
CA LEU A 29 -5.16 6.57 11.50
C LEU A 29 -6.30 5.55 11.53
N HIS A 30 -6.01 4.27 11.32
CA HIS A 30 -7.02 3.22 11.40
C HIS A 30 -7.49 3.05 12.85
N LYS A 31 -6.57 3.12 13.81
CA LYS A 31 -6.89 3.05 15.26
C LYS A 31 -7.77 4.20 15.75
N SER A 32 -7.68 5.39 15.16
CA SER A 32 -8.49 6.53 15.59
C SER A 32 -9.93 6.48 15.08
N ASN A 33 -10.28 5.55 14.17
CA ASN A 33 -11.60 5.41 13.54
C ASN A 33 -12.15 6.73 12.93
N SER A 34 -11.29 7.73 12.70
CA SER A 34 -11.69 9.07 12.26
C SER A 34 -11.81 9.21 10.75
N CYS A 35 -11.25 8.25 10.01
CA CYS A 35 -11.22 8.24 8.55
C CYS A 35 -11.36 6.82 7.99
N GLN A 36 -11.94 6.76 6.79
CA GLN A 36 -11.93 5.57 5.96
C GLN A 36 -10.68 5.61 5.06
N GLN A 37 -9.97 4.48 4.97
CA GLN A 37 -8.68 4.42 4.30
C GLN A 37 -8.65 3.30 3.24
N LYS A 38 -7.83 3.52 2.20
CA LYS A 38 -7.39 2.49 1.24
C LYS A 38 -5.94 2.73 0.86
N VAL A 39 -5.25 1.67 0.46
CA VAL A 39 -3.88 1.72 -0.06
C VAL A 39 -3.87 1.20 -1.50
N ILE A 40 -3.11 1.86 -2.37
CA ILE A 40 -2.71 1.36 -3.68
C ILE A 40 -1.19 1.26 -3.69
N CYS A 41 -0.66 0.09 -4.06
CA CYS A 41 0.77 -0.14 -4.22
C CYS A 41 1.05 -1.09 -5.39
N PHE A 42 2.31 -1.28 -5.76
CA PHE A 42 2.69 -2.27 -6.77
C PHE A 42 3.01 -3.61 -6.07
N SER A 43 2.66 -4.75 -6.68
CA SER A 43 3.00 -6.09 -6.16
C SER A 43 4.32 -6.64 -6.72
N GLY A 44 4.81 -6.15 -7.86
CA GLY A 44 5.88 -6.82 -8.61
C GLY A 44 5.43 -8.12 -9.30
N GLU A 45 4.19 -8.55 -9.07
CA GLU A 45 3.53 -9.68 -9.72
C GLU A 45 2.80 -9.21 -10.98
N LYS A 46 2.39 -10.14 -11.85
CA LYS A 46 1.60 -9.80 -13.05
C LYS A 46 0.16 -9.42 -12.73
N GLU A 47 -0.42 -10.11 -11.74
CA GLU A 47 -1.83 -9.98 -11.41
C GLU A 47 -2.08 -8.87 -10.39
N THR A 48 -3.19 -8.16 -10.58
CA THR A 48 -3.68 -7.19 -9.61
C THR A 48 -4.48 -7.91 -8.54
N THR A 49 -4.15 -7.67 -7.27
CA THR A 49 -4.84 -8.26 -6.12
C THR A 49 -5.46 -7.19 -5.25
N ASN A 50 -6.55 -7.54 -4.57
CA ASN A 50 -7.20 -6.70 -3.58
C ASN A 50 -7.36 -7.53 -2.31
N GLU A 51 -6.79 -7.05 -1.22
CA GLU A 51 -6.76 -7.77 0.05
C GLU A 51 -7.08 -6.84 1.22
N LEU A 52 -7.36 -7.45 2.37
CA LEU A 52 -7.52 -6.75 3.64
C LEU A 52 -6.25 -6.95 4.46
N TYR A 53 -5.50 -5.86 4.69
CA TYR A 53 -4.29 -5.87 5.49
C TYR A 53 -4.50 -5.00 6.73
N ASP A 54 -4.41 -5.58 7.92
CA ASP A 54 -4.67 -4.91 9.20
C ASP A 54 -5.99 -4.11 9.23
N GLY A 55 -7.03 -4.64 8.58
CA GLY A 55 -8.35 -4.00 8.51
C GLY A 55 -8.50 -2.92 7.43
N VAL A 56 -7.46 -2.65 6.64
CA VAL A 56 -7.49 -1.67 5.54
C VAL A 56 -7.41 -2.39 4.19
N HIS A 57 -8.21 -1.96 3.22
CA HIS A 57 -8.14 -2.50 1.86
C HIS A 57 -6.87 -2.04 1.15
N VAL A 58 -6.11 -2.99 0.63
CA VAL A 58 -4.88 -2.79 -0.14
C VAL A 58 -5.09 -3.35 -1.54
N LEU A 59 -5.03 -2.47 -2.54
CA LEU A 59 -4.99 -2.85 -3.94
C LEU A 59 -3.53 -2.91 -4.38
N ARG A 60 -3.06 -4.10 -4.71
CA ARG A 60 -1.72 -4.29 -5.27
C ARG A 60 -1.83 -4.41 -6.78
N VAL A 61 -1.33 -3.41 -7.48
CA VAL A 61 -1.35 -3.34 -8.93
C VAL A 61 -0.24 -4.23 -9.47
N GLY A 62 -0.64 -5.21 -10.27
CA GLY A 62 0.28 -6.04 -11.02
C GLY A 62 0.88 -5.30 -12.21
N SER A 63 2.05 -5.72 -12.68
CA SER A 63 2.72 -5.19 -13.86
C SER A 63 3.02 -6.30 -14.85
N THR A 64 2.63 -6.08 -16.11
CA THR A 64 2.85 -7.06 -17.20
C THR A 64 4.26 -6.96 -17.79
N MET A 65 4.91 -5.80 -17.65
CA MET A 65 6.25 -5.53 -18.15
C MET A 65 6.96 -4.48 -17.31
N GLN A 66 8.23 -4.72 -16.99
CA GLN A 66 9.09 -3.76 -16.30
C GLN A 66 10.19 -3.29 -17.25
N ILE A 67 10.12 -2.03 -17.70
CA ILE A 67 11.06 -1.47 -18.68
C ILE A 67 12.42 -1.17 -18.01
N ALA A 68 12.40 -0.55 -16.82
CA ALA A 68 13.60 -0.27 -16.03
C ALA A 68 13.23 -0.19 -14.55
N ARG A 69 14.16 -0.55 -13.66
CA ARG A 69 14.11 -0.24 -12.23
C ARG A 69 15.48 0.22 -11.76
N GLN A 70 15.52 1.20 -10.88
CA GLN A 70 16.73 1.47 -10.12
C GLN A 70 16.83 0.40 -9.02
N ILE A 71 17.92 -0.35 -9.04
CA ILE A 71 18.34 -1.16 -7.88
C ILE A 71 19.04 -0.16 -6.97
N ILE A 72 18.46 0.07 -5.79
CA ILE A 72 19.13 0.76 -4.68
C ILE A 72 19.65 -0.32 -3.76
#